data_AF-A0A4S1CDT7-F1
#
_entry.id   AF-A0A4S1CDT7-F1
#
_cell.length_a   1.000
_cell.length_b   1.000
_cell.length_c   1.000
_cell.angle_alpha   90.00
_cell.angle_beta   90.00
_cell.angle_gamma   90.00
#
_symmetry.space_group_name_H-M   'P 1'
#
loop_
_entity.id
_entity.type
_entity.pdbx_description
1 polymer ?
#
loop_
_entity_poly.entity_id
_entity_poly.type
_entity_poly.pdbx_seq_one_letter_code
_entity_poly.pdbx_strand_id
1 'polypeptide(L)'
;MPIVLDTNIFFKDFYLTKPQTSVMLDNIALIKSIVCVPQVVFDEVVNKFTEEVSSRLNIISKAMSELDEMLEAPISNDIDAQALQHYRDKYNTSLVNTFRKHKIKKLPYPTIAHHIVVQRDLARKLPFKPKGTGYRDCLIWETIKEALVTTELAVMGHNDVAFITDNVTDFGDNEGIAAELKEELHDRHSVTLFRSVKDFNEAFIYPKLASVKSIDAKLSDIGFDQHPLPLWLHNNLATALTKSTKKQVILEYLGLPININSVSISKVDNINNFNINKSAILSSGEFFLSVSFESNIKSRIDINSIDYHNHDSVRSYLGRKIDGLFCHKYETFSVAISMSIVLVTTSSDIHSYDVDIIDIVKKG
;
A
#
# COMPACT_ATOMS: atom_id res chain seq x y z
N MET A 1 1.53 -10.06 -8.88
CA MET A 1 0.76 -10.20 -10.13
C MET A 1 0.51 -8.81 -10.67
N PRO A 2 1.01 -8.44 -11.85
CA PRO A 2 0.73 -7.15 -12.46
C PRO A 2 -0.72 -7.11 -12.93
N ILE A 3 -1.33 -5.93 -12.91
CA ILE A 3 -2.73 -5.73 -13.27
C ILE A 3 -2.78 -4.77 -14.44
N VAL A 4 -3.23 -5.24 -15.60
CA VAL A 4 -3.32 -4.46 -16.83
C VAL A 4 -4.75 -3.96 -17.00
N LEU A 5 -4.91 -2.65 -17.23
CA LEU A 5 -6.22 -2.03 -17.47
C LEU A 5 -6.45 -1.76 -18.94
N ASP A 6 -7.66 -2.08 -19.41
CA ASP A 6 -8.17 -1.74 -20.74
C ASP A 6 -8.84 -0.35 -20.78
N THR A 7 -9.02 0.22 -21.98
CA THR A 7 -9.67 1.52 -22.24
C THR A 7 -11.06 1.59 -21.62
N ASN A 8 -11.85 0.51 -21.69
CA ASN A 8 -13.23 0.49 -21.19
C ASN A 8 -13.33 0.78 -19.69
N ILE A 9 -12.28 0.48 -18.92
CA ILE A 9 -12.25 0.77 -17.48
C ILE A 9 -12.20 2.28 -17.25
N PHE A 10 -11.38 2.99 -18.02
CA PHE A 10 -11.27 4.45 -17.97
C PHE A 10 -12.50 5.14 -18.55
N PHE A 11 -13.10 4.60 -19.61
CA PHE A 11 -14.32 5.20 -20.18
C PHE A 11 -15.46 5.25 -19.16
N LYS A 12 -15.55 4.23 -18.29
CA LYS A 12 -16.50 4.20 -17.17
C LYS A 12 -16.10 5.16 -16.04
N ASP A 13 -14.84 5.57 -15.93
CA ASP A 13 -14.30 6.38 -14.84
C ASP A 13 -13.03 7.16 -15.26
N PHE A 14 -13.21 8.24 -16.03
CA PHE A 14 -12.08 8.95 -16.66
C PHE A 14 -11.04 9.47 -15.67
N TYR A 15 -11.45 9.79 -14.44
CA TYR A 15 -10.57 10.33 -13.40
C TYR A 15 -10.11 9.27 -12.39
N LEU A 16 -10.57 8.02 -12.54
CA LEU A 16 -10.28 6.92 -11.62
C LEU A 16 -10.66 7.22 -10.16
N THR A 17 -11.77 7.95 -9.96
CA THR A 17 -12.23 8.40 -8.63
C THR A 17 -13.46 7.67 -8.13
N LYS A 18 -14.10 6.82 -8.96
CA LYS A 18 -15.28 6.06 -8.52
C LYS A 18 -14.91 5.07 -7.41
N PRO A 19 -15.85 4.72 -6.52
CA PRO A 19 -15.56 3.94 -5.32
C PRO A 19 -14.78 2.66 -5.57
N GLN A 20 -15.14 1.89 -6.60
CA GLN A 20 -14.47 0.62 -6.92
C GLN A 20 -13.01 0.83 -7.37
N THR A 21 -12.77 1.83 -8.21
CA THR A 21 -11.43 2.19 -8.69
C THR A 21 -10.56 2.72 -7.56
N SER A 22 -11.09 3.63 -6.74
CA SER A 22 -10.39 4.18 -5.58
C SER A 22 -10.01 3.07 -4.59
N VAL A 23 -10.94 2.17 -4.27
CA VAL A 23 -10.64 1.00 -3.42
C VAL A 23 -9.50 0.17 -3.98
N MET A 24 -9.52 -0.13 -5.28
CA MET A 24 -8.46 -0.90 -5.92
C MET A 24 -7.11 -0.18 -5.81
N LEU A 25 -7.05 1.08 -6.22
CA LEU A 25 -5.81 1.86 -6.29
C LEU A 25 -5.20 2.13 -4.90
N ASP A 26 -6.04 2.41 -3.89
CA ASP A 26 -5.59 2.70 -2.53
C ASP A 26 -5.12 1.43 -1.81
N ASN A 27 -5.59 0.24 -2.22
CA ASN A 27 -5.33 -1.03 -1.55
C ASN A 27 -4.49 -2.02 -2.37
N ILE A 28 -3.99 -1.62 -3.54
CA ILE A 28 -3.20 -2.50 -4.42
C ILE A 28 -1.94 -3.05 -3.74
N ALA A 29 -1.38 -2.26 -2.81
CA ALA A 29 -0.22 -2.65 -2.02
C ALA A 29 -0.49 -3.87 -1.11
N LEU A 30 -1.75 -4.07 -0.68
CA LEU A 30 -2.13 -5.21 0.19
C LEU A 30 -1.87 -6.57 -0.48
N ILE A 31 -1.92 -6.60 -1.82
CA ILE A 31 -1.69 -7.81 -2.62
C ILE A 31 -0.36 -7.78 -3.37
N LYS A 32 0.58 -6.90 -2.97
CA LYS A 32 1.93 -6.78 -3.55
C LYS A 32 1.92 -6.73 -5.08
N SER A 33 0.96 -6.00 -5.62
CA SER A 33 0.71 -5.92 -7.06
C SER A 33 0.87 -4.50 -7.57
N ILE A 34 1.07 -4.37 -8.88
CA ILE A 34 1.22 -3.07 -9.54
C ILE A 34 0.21 -2.93 -10.66
N VAL A 35 -0.32 -1.72 -10.83
CA VAL A 35 -1.22 -1.40 -11.93
C VAL A 35 -0.41 -0.93 -13.12
N CYS A 36 -0.72 -1.48 -14.28
CA CYS A 36 -0.07 -1.22 -15.55
C CYS A 36 -1.10 -0.77 -16.58
N VAL A 37 -0.74 0.18 -17.43
CA VAL A 37 -1.59 0.69 -18.51
C VAL A 37 -0.77 0.74 -19.79
N PRO A 38 -1.16 0.00 -20.85
CA PRO A 38 -0.54 0.10 -22.16
C PRO A 38 -0.60 1.54 -22.70
N GLN A 39 0.46 1.99 -23.36
CA GLN A 39 0.52 3.30 -24.00
C GLN A 39 -0.63 3.48 -25.00
N VAL A 40 -0.99 2.42 -25.74
CA VAL A 40 -2.13 2.42 -26.66
C VAL A 40 -3.46 2.71 -25.94
N VAL A 41 -3.65 2.16 -24.74
CA VAL A 41 -4.84 2.42 -23.90
C VAL A 41 -4.82 3.87 -23.42
N PHE A 42 -3.69 4.35 -22.93
CA PHE A 42 -3.56 5.75 -22.49
C PHE A 42 -3.94 6.74 -23.61
N ASP A 43 -3.39 6.54 -24.80
CA ASP A 43 -3.65 7.42 -25.94
C ASP A 43 -5.11 7.35 -26.39
N GLU A 44 -5.70 6.14 -26.35
CA GLU A 44 -7.12 5.95 -26.62
C GLU A 44 -8.02 6.65 -25.61
N VAL A 45 -7.70 6.57 -24.31
CA VAL A 45 -8.48 7.20 -23.24
C VAL A 45 -8.49 8.72 -23.37
N VAL A 46 -7.34 9.34 -23.67
CA VAL A 46 -7.27 10.78 -23.94
C VAL A 46 -8.11 11.16 -25.15
N ASN A 47 -8.08 10.36 -26.21
CA ASN A 47 -8.90 10.60 -27.39
C ASN A 47 -10.40 10.44 -27.08
N LYS A 48 -10.80 9.37 -26.39
CA LYS A 48 -12.19 9.09 -26.00
C LYS A 48 -12.78 10.15 -25.09
N PHE A 49 -11.98 10.67 -24.14
CA PHE A 49 -12.38 11.83 -23.33
C PHE A 49 -12.69 13.05 -24.22
N THR A 50 -11.81 13.33 -25.18
CA THR A 50 -11.97 14.46 -26.11
C THR A 50 -13.23 14.31 -26.99
N GLU A 51 -13.47 13.10 -27.51
CA GLU A 51 -14.68 12.76 -28.28
C GLU A 51 -15.96 12.95 -27.46
N GLU A 52 -15.97 12.47 -26.21
CA GLU A 52 -17.13 12.60 -25.32
C GLU A 52 -17.40 14.08 -24.99
N VAL A 53 -16.36 14.86 -24.66
CA VAL A 53 -16.50 16.30 -24.42
C VAL A 53 -17.06 17.00 -25.66
N SER A 54 -16.50 16.75 -26.84
CA SER A 54 -16.99 17.34 -28.10
C SER A 54 -18.45 16.96 -28.39
N SER A 55 -18.83 15.69 -28.20
CA SER A 55 -20.21 15.24 -28.36
C SER A 55 -21.18 15.98 -27.44
N ARG A 56 -20.82 16.16 -26.16
CA ARG A 56 -21.65 16.89 -25.19
C ARG A 56 -21.75 18.37 -25.51
N LEU A 57 -20.65 18.98 -25.97
CA LEU A 57 -20.65 20.39 -26.39
C LEU A 57 -21.56 20.61 -27.62
N ASN A 58 -21.58 19.67 -28.57
CA ASN A 58 -22.48 19.73 -29.72
C ASN A 58 -23.96 19.64 -29.30
N ILE A 59 -24.28 18.84 -28.28
CA ILE A 59 -25.65 18.77 -27.73
C ILE A 59 -26.04 20.10 -27.09
N ILE A 60 -25.14 20.72 -26.31
CA ILE A 60 -25.36 22.04 -25.70
C ILE A 60 -25.57 23.10 -26.79
N SER A 61 -24.69 23.13 -27.80
CA SER A 61 -24.79 24.07 -28.92
C SER A 61 -26.13 23.93 -29.65
N LYS A 62 -26.59 22.70 -29.89
CA LYS A 62 -27.91 22.46 -30.50
C LYS A 62 -29.05 22.97 -29.62
N ALA A 63 -29.04 22.65 -28.33
CA ALA A 63 -30.07 23.11 -27.40
C ALA A 63 -30.12 24.65 -27.27
N MET A 64 -28.97 25.30 -27.37
CA MET A 64 -28.90 26.77 -27.37
C MET A 64 -29.44 27.37 -28.66
N SER A 65 -29.12 26.80 -29.81
CA SER A 65 -29.73 27.22 -31.08
C SER A 65 -31.25 27.10 -31.07
N GLU A 66 -31.80 26.08 -30.42
CA GLU A 66 -33.26 25.91 -30.25
C GLU A 66 -33.85 27.00 -29.33
N LEU A 67 -33.13 27.41 -28.29
CA LEU A 67 -33.54 28.51 -27.41
C LEU A 67 -33.45 29.89 -28.08
N ASP A 68 -32.41 30.12 -28.87
CA ASP A 68 -32.21 31.37 -29.62
C ASP A 68 -33.39 31.63 -30.57
N GLU A 69 -33.87 30.57 -31.23
CA GLU A 69 -35.04 30.62 -32.10
C GLU A 69 -36.32 30.95 -31.31
N MET A 70 -36.50 30.35 -30.12
CA MET A 70 -37.67 30.59 -29.27
C MET A 70 -37.69 31.99 -28.66
N LEU A 71 -36.52 32.56 -28.34
CA LEU A 71 -36.40 33.85 -27.67
C LEU A 71 -36.20 35.03 -28.64
N GLU A 72 -36.07 34.74 -29.94
CA GLU A 72 -35.73 35.71 -30.99
C GLU A 72 -34.46 36.51 -30.68
N ALA A 73 -33.55 35.95 -29.88
CA ALA A 73 -32.34 36.61 -29.41
C ALA A 73 -31.22 35.59 -29.19
N PRO A 74 -30.00 35.85 -29.70
CA PRO A 74 -28.89 34.92 -29.56
C PRO A 74 -28.37 34.88 -28.11
N ILE A 75 -28.29 33.68 -27.54
CA ILE A 75 -27.59 33.40 -26.30
C ILE A 75 -26.15 33.02 -26.69
N SER A 76 -25.18 33.85 -26.33
CA SER A 76 -23.76 33.59 -26.61
C SER A 76 -23.32 32.22 -26.09
N ASN A 77 -22.71 31.42 -26.97
CA ASN A 77 -21.93 30.25 -26.59
C ASN A 77 -20.65 30.17 -27.42
N ASP A 78 -19.55 30.67 -26.87
CA ASP A 78 -18.22 30.51 -27.48
C ASP A 78 -17.59 29.21 -26.99
N ILE A 79 -17.88 28.12 -27.68
CA ILE A 79 -17.12 26.88 -27.56
C ILE A 79 -16.43 26.64 -28.90
N ASP A 80 -15.15 26.95 -28.95
CA ASP A 80 -14.33 26.80 -30.15
C ASP A 80 -13.35 25.61 -30.06
N ALA A 81 -12.59 25.39 -31.13
CA ALA A 81 -11.57 24.34 -31.18
C ALA A 81 -10.45 24.54 -30.13
N GLN A 82 -10.16 25.78 -29.72
CA GLN A 82 -9.15 26.08 -28.71
C GLN A 82 -9.59 25.63 -27.31
N ALA A 83 -10.88 25.80 -26.99
CA ALA A 83 -11.46 25.29 -25.75
C ALA A 83 -11.35 23.77 -25.66
N LEU A 84 -11.63 23.04 -26.76
CA LEU A 84 -11.52 21.58 -26.78
C LEU A 84 -10.07 21.11 -26.56
N GLN A 85 -9.11 21.77 -27.21
CA GLN A 85 -7.68 21.49 -27.01
C GLN A 85 -7.26 21.74 -25.55
N HIS A 86 -7.72 22.84 -24.95
CA HIS A 86 -7.46 23.14 -23.54
C HIS A 86 -7.96 22.03 -22.60
N TYR A 87 -9.19 21.53 -22.80
CA TYR A 87 -9.73 20.45 -21.98
C TYR A 87 -8.98 19.14 -22.16
N ARG A 88 -8.54 18.82 -23.39
CA ARG A 88 -7.70 17.66 -23.68
C ARG A 88 -6.38 17.73 -22.92
N ASP A 89 -5.68 18.87 -22.97
CA ASP A 89 -4.38 19.04 -22.33
C ASP A 89 -4.49 19.02 -20.79
N LYS A 90 -5.54 19.63 -20.26
CA LYS A 90 -5.87 19.57 -18.83
C LYS A 90 -6.14 18.14 -18.38
N TYR A 91 -6.92 17.37 -19.14
CA TYR A 91 -7.20 15.97 -18.84
C TYR A 91 -5.94 15.11 -18.90
N ASN A 92 -5.14 15.25 -19.95
CA ASN A 92 -3.87 14.54 -20.10
C ASN A 92 -2.94 14.79 -18.90
N THR A 93 -2.82 16.05 -18.48
CA THR A 93 -2.04 16.44 -17.28
C THR A 93 -2.59 15.79 -16.01
N SER A 94 -3.91 15.81 -15.84
CA SER A 94 -4.58 15.16 -14.70
C SER A 94 -4.31 13.66 -14.66
N LEU A 95 -4.46 12.97 -15.79
CA LEU A 95 -4.25 11.52 -15.91
C LEU A 95 -2.81 11.13 -15.59
N VAL A 96 -1.83 11.89 -16.09
CA VAL A 96 -0.40 11.69 -15.76
C VAL A 96 -0.15 11.87 -14.25
N ASN A 97 -0.77 12.88 -13.63
CA ASN A 97 -0.64 13.09 -12.19
C ASN A 97 -1.27 11.95 -11.37
N THR A 98 -2.43 11.44 -11.79
CA THR A 98 -3.04 10.25 -11.19
C THR A 98 -2.12 9.03 -11.30
N PHE A 99 -1.50 8.82 -12.46
CA PHE A 99 -0.57 7.70 -12.65
C PHE A 99 0.64 7.83 -11.71
N ARG A 100 1.21 9.03 -11.57
CA ARG A 100 2.31 9.28 -10.62
C ARG A 100 1.89 9.05 -9.17
N LYS A 101 0.75 9.60 -8.75
CA LYS A 101 0.23 9.48 -7.38
C LYS A 101 0.06 8.02 -6.97
N HIS A 102 -0.53 7.20 -7.84
CA HIS A 102 -0.82 5.80 -7.57
C HIS A 102 0.26 4.84 -8.09
N LYS A 103 1.41 5.36 -8.54
CA LYS A 103 2.53 4.59 -9.10
C LYS A 103 2.09 3.62 -10.21
N ILE A 104 1.12 4.04 -11.02
CA ILE A 104 0.65 3.28 -12.19
C ILE A 104 1.75 3.31 -13.25
N LYS A 105 2.15 2.12 -13.69
CA LYS A 105 3.19 1.96 -14.69
C LYS A 105 2.60 2.06 -16.10
N LYS A 106 3.17 2.94 -16.93
CA LYS A 106 2.85 2.98 -18.35
C LYS A 106 3.70 1.96 -19.09
N LEU A 107 3.07 1.04 -19.83
CA LEU A 107 3.79 0.07 -20.68
C LEU A 107 3.95 0.68 -22.07
N PRO A 108 5.15 0.61 -22.69
CA PRO A 108 5.37 1.16 -24.02
C PRO A 108 4.54 0.41 -25.07
N TYR A 109 4.47 0.96 -26.29
CA TYR A 109 3.97 0.22 -27.44
C TYR A 109 4.80 -1.07 -27.63
N PRO A 110 4.16 -2.17 -28.08
CA PRO A 110 4.86 -3.41 -28.32
C PRO A 110 5.85 -3.25 -29.49
N THR A 111 6.96 -3.97 -29.42
CA THR A 111 8.02 -4.04 -30.42
C THR A 111 7.70 -4.98 -31.60
N ILE A 112 6.41 -5.24 -31.85
CA ILE A 112 5.94 -6.08 -32.94
C ILE A 112 6.02 -5.38 -34.31
N ALA A 113 6.47 -6.11 -35.33
CA ALA A 113 6.51 -5.59 -36.69
C ALA A 113 5.10 -5.54 -37.31
N HIS A 114 4.78 -4.45 -38.02
CA HIS A 114 3.45 -4.23 -38.63
C HIS A 114 2.99 -5.38 -39.53
N HIS A 115 3.90 -6.01 -40.28
CA HIS A 115 3.53 -7.13 -41.15
C HIS A 115 2.98 -8.33 -40.37
N ILE A 116 3.41 -8.56 -39.12
CA ILE A 116 2.87 -9.62 -38.24
C ILE A 116 1.45 -9.27 -37.81
N VAL A 117 1.20 -8.00 -37.45
CA VAL A 117 -0.15 -7.53 -37.10
C VAL A 117 -1.11 -7.69 -38.28
N VAL A 118 -0.66 -7.34 -39.50
CA VAL A 118 -1.44 -7.53 -40.73
C VAL A 118 -1.71 -9.01 -41.01
N GLN A 119 -0.70 -9.88 -40.85
CA GLN A 119 -0.90 -11.34 -41.00
C GLN A 119 -1.94 -11.88 -40.01
N ARG A 120 -1.93 -11.38 -38.77
CA ARG A 120 -2.91 -11.75 -37.75
C ARG A 120 -4.34 -11.32 -38.14
N ASP A 121 -4.51 -10.10 -38.63
CA ASP A 121 -5.80 -9.60 -39.13
C ASP A 121 -6.32 -10.42 -40.32
N LEU A 122 -5.46 -10.67 -41.32
CA LEU A 122 -5.83 -11.47 -42.49
C LEU A 122 -6.22 -12.90 -42.11
N ALA A 123 -5.57 -13.47 -41.09
CA ALA A 123 -5.90 -14.78 -40.55
C ALA A 123 -7.13 -14.79 -39.63
N ARG A 124 -7.74 -13.63 -39.35
CA ARG A 124 -8.90 -13.46 -38.45
C ARG A 124 -8.68 -14.05 -37.06
N LYS A 125 -7.44 -14.00 -36.56
CA LYS A 125 -7.09 -14.44 -35.20
C LYS A 125 -7.48 -13.37 -34.18
N LEU A 126 -7.98 -13.77 -33.01
CA LEU A 126 -8.31 -12.85 -31.93
C LEU A 126 -7.12 -11.93 -31.63
N PRO A 127 -7.33 -10.67 -31.23
CA PRO A 127 -8.61 -10.03 -31.02
C PRO A 127 -9.22 -9.42 -32.31
N PHE A 128 -8.73 -9.78 -33.51
CA PHE A 128 -9.34 -9.32 -34.75
C PHE A 128 -10.71 -9.99 -34.99
N LYS A 129 -11.68 -9.18 -35.37
CA LYS A 129 -13.04 -9.61 -35.73
C LYS A 129 -13.15 -9.81 -37.25
N PRO A 130 -14.15 -10.57 -37.73
CA PRO A 130 -14.37 -10.80 -39.17
C PRO A 130 -14.48 -9.54 -40.04
N LYS A 131 -14.84 -8.40 -39.43
CA LYS A 131 -14.98 -7.10 -40.10
C LYS A 131 -13.69 -6.25 -40.12
N GLY A 132 -12.54 -6.77 -39.69
CA GLY A 132 -11.26 -6.04 -39.69
C GLY A 132 -11.09 -5.03 -38.54
N THR A 133 -11.86 -5.18 -37.46
CA THR A 133 -11.68 -4.39 -36.23
C THR A 133 -10.84 -5.20 -35.23
N GLY A 134 -10.07 -4.54 -34.36
CA GLY A 134 -9.27 -5.22 -33.33
C GLY A 134 -7.79 -4.83 -33.31
N TYR A 135 -7.36 -3.88 -34.15
CA TYR A 135 -5.97 -3.42 -34.19
C TYR A 135 -5.44 -2.97 -32.81
N ARG A 136 -6.21 -2.14 -32.09
CA ARG A 136 -5.83 -1.64 -30.76
C ARG A 136 -5.81 -2.78 -29.74
N ASP A 137 -6.82 -3.64 -29.75
CA ASP A 137 -6.87 -4.83 -28.90
C ASP A 137 -5.67 -5.75 -29.15
N CYS A 138 -5.23 -5.88 -30.41
CA CYS A 138 -4.05 -6.65 -30.77
C CYS A 138 -2.80 -6.02 -30.17
N LEU A 139 -2.66 -4.69 -30.24
CA LEU A 139 -1.53 -4.00 -29.60
C LEU A 139 -1.55 -4.16 -28.08
N ILE A 140 -2.73 -4.17 -27.44
CA ILE A 140 -2.87 -4.44 -26.01
C ILE A 140 -2.38 -5.86 -25.68
N TRP A 141 -2.83 -6.86 -26.45
CA TRP A 141 -2.41 -8.25 -26.28
C TRP A 141 -0.89 -8.42 -26.42
N GLU A 142 -0.31 -7.87 -27.48
CA GLU A 142 1.14 -7.93 -27.71
C GLU A 142 1.91 -7.18 -26.61
N THR A 143 1.37 -6.08 -26.08
CA THR A 143 1.96 -5.39 -24.92
C THR A 143 1.97 -6.28 -23.68
N ILE A 144 0.91 -7.04 -23.42
CA ILE A 144 0.83 -7.97 -22.28
C ILE A 144 1.87 -9.09 -22.43
N LYS A 145 1.97 -9.70 -23.63
CA LYS A 145 2.96 -10.75 -23.91
C LYS A 145 4.39 -10.25 -23.74
N GLU A 146 4.72 -9.10 -24.31
CA GLU A 146 6.04 -8.50 -24.12
C GLU A 146 6.30 -8.18 -22.65
N ALA A 147 5.32 -7.63 -21.92
CA ALA A 147 5.48 -7.32 -20.51
C ALA A 147 5.79 -8.56 -19.67
N LEU A 148 5.20 -9.72 -19.98
CA LEU A 148 5.50 -11.00 -19.34
C LEU A 148 6.93 -11.53 -19.64
N VAL A 149 7.53 -11.13 -20.75
CA VAL A 149 8.83 -11.68 -21.21
C VAL A 149 10.00 -10.72 -20.96
N THR A 150 9.83 -9.43 -21.26
CA THR A 150 10.94 -8.47 -21.44
C THR A 150 11.03 -7.40 -20.36
N THR A 151 10.01 -7.24 -19.51
CA THR A 151 10.00 -6.11 -18.56
C THR A 151 10.40 -6.50 -17.13
N GLU A 152 10.60 -5.47 -16.29
CA GLU A 152 10.73 -5.58 -14.82
C GLU A 152 9.69 -6.53 -14.19
N LEU A 153 8.53 -6.77 -14.81
CA LEU A 153 7.53 -7.73 -14.31
C LEU A 153 8.08 -9.16 -14.26
N ALA A 154 8.85 -9.56 -15.27
CA ALA A 154 9.54 -10.85 -15.30
C ALA A 154 10.68 -10.91 -14.26
N VAL A 155 11.38 -9.78 -14.04
CA VAL A 155 12.43 -9.64 -13.01
C VAL A 155 11.86 -9.74 -11.59
N MET A 156 10.60 -9.32 -11.38
CA MET A 156 9.88 -9.46 -10.12
C MET A 156 9.33 -10.89 -9.88
N GLY A 157 9.66 -11.85 -10.76
CA GLY A 157 9.22 -13.23 -10.64
C GLY A 157 7.72 -13.42 -10.84
N HIS A 158 7.05 -12.46 -11.50
CA HIS A 158 5.63 -12.57 -11.79
C HIS A 158 5.40 -13.34 -13.08
N ASN A 159 4.74 -14.48 -12.94
CA ASN A 159 4.34 -15.34 -14.05
C ASN A 159 2.88 -15.09 -14.48
N ASP A 160 2.08 -14.46 -13.62
CA ASP A 160 0.66 -14.27 -13.84
C ASP A 160 0.34 -12.78 -13.97
N VAL A 161 -0.59 -12.43 -14.86
CA VAL A 161 -1.14 -11.08 -15.04
C VAL A 161 -2.66 -11.11 -14.89
N ALA A 162 -3.21 -10.14 -14.17
CA ALA A 162 -4.64 -9.87 -14.19
C ALA A 162 -4.93 -8.83 -15.29
N PHE A 163 -5.75 -9.17 -16.27
CA PHE A 163 -6.18 -8.24 -17.31
C PHE A 163 -7.65 -7.85 -17.09
N ILE A 164 -7.90 -6.57 -16.80
CA ILE A 164 -9.23 -6.05 -16.51
C ILE A 164 -9.80 -5.40 -17.79
N THR A 165 -10.77 -6.07 -18.40
CA THR A 165 -11.44 -5.64 -19.63
C THR A 165 -12.91 -6.05 -19.63
N ASP A 166 -13.77 -5.17 -20.14
CA ASP A 166 -15.18 -5.48 -20.40
C ASP A 166 -15.38 -6.12 -21.80
N ASN A 167 -14.35 -6.12 -22.64
CA ASN A 167 -14.35 -6.69 -24.00
C ASN A 167 -14.02 -8.19 -23.98
N VAL A 168 -14.63 -8.95 -23.07
CA VAL A 168 -14.23 -10.35 -22.84
C VAL A 168 -14.30 -11.19 -24.11
N THR A 169 -15.30 -10.97 -24.98
CA THR A 169 -15.45 -11.71 -26.25
C THR A 169 -14.28 -11.57 -27.21
N ASP A 170 -13.47 -10.52 -27.06
CA ASP A 170 -12.36 -10.22 -27.96
C ASP A 170 -11.07 -10.90 -27.49
N PHE A 171 -11.04 -11.35 -26.22
CA PHE A 171 -9.89 -12.00 -25.60
C PHE A 171 -10.20 -13.40 -25.06
N GLY A 172 -11.47 -13.83 -25.03
CA GLY A 172 -11.90 -15.04 -24.36
C GLY A 172 -13.40 -15.12 -24.12
N ASP A 173 -13.77 -15.76 -23.01
CA ASP A 173 -15.14 -16.00 -22.60
C ASP A 173 -15.30 -16.00 -21.06
N ASN A 174 -16.38 -16.59 -20.55
CA ASN A 174 -16.62 -16.69 -19.11
C ASN A 174 -15.61 -17.62 -18.39
N GLU A 175 -14.97 -18.54 -19.11
CA GLU A 175 -14.04 -19.53 -18.55
C GLU A 175 -12.60 -18.99 -18.52
N GLY A 176 -12.32 -17.93 -19.26
CA GLY A 176 -11.06 -17.20 -19.20
C GLY A 176 -10.60 -16.75 -20.59
N ILE A 177 -9.29 -16.73 -20.79
CA ILE A 177 -8.70 -16.37 -22.08
C ILE A 177 -8.95 -17.46 -23.12
N ALA A 178 -9.23 -17.03 -24.35
CA ALA A 178 -9.42 -17.93 -25.49
C ALA A 178 -8.21 -18.88 -25.66
N ALA A 179 -8.48 -20.14 -25.97
CA ALA A 179 -7.44 -21.16 -26.12
C ALA A 179 -6.32 -20.73 -27.09
N GLU A 180 -6.68 -20.13 -28.23
CA GLU A 180 -5.70 -19.65 -29.22
C GLU A 180 -4.79 -18.52 -28.70
N LEU A 181 -5.26 -17.67 -27.80
CA LEU A 181 -4.43 -16.65 -27.15
C LEU A 181 -3.57 -17.28 -26.06
N LYS A 182 -4.12 -18.25 -25.32
CA LYS A 182 -3.37 -18.98 -24.29
C LYS A 182 -2.18 -19.74 -24.87
N GLU A 183 -2.32 -20.32 -26.07
CA GLU A 183 -1.24 -20.99 -26.80
C GLU A 183 -0.08 -20.06 -27.19
N GLU A 184 -0.30 -18.74 -27.20
CA GLU A 184 0.76 -17.75 -27.48
C GLU A 184 1.58 -17.36 -26.24
N LEU A 185 1.16 -17.80 -25.05
CA LEU A 185 1.89 -17.60 -23.82
C LEU A 185 2.90 -18.74 -23.63
N HIS A 186 4.08 -18.43 -23.07
CA HIS A 186 4.98 -19.49 -22.60
C HIS A 186 4.32 -20.28 -21.46
N ASP A 187 4.60 -21.59 -21.35
CA ASP A 187 3.98 -22.50 -20.36
C ASP A 187 4.02 -22.01 -18.90
N ARG A 188 5.03 -21.20 -18.57
CA ARG A 188 5.19 -20.64 -17.22
C ARG A 188 4.35 -19.38 -16.99
N HIS A 189 3.72 -18.80 -18.00
CA HIS A 189 2.98 -17.55 -17.90
C HIS A 189 1.46 -17.80 -17.97
N SER A 190 0.70 -16.99 -17.23
CA SER A 190 -0.76 -17.00 -17.31
C SER A 190 -1.32 -15.60 -17.32
N VAL A 191 -2.51 -15.45 -17.92
CA VAL A 191 -3.26 -14.19 -17.88
C VAL A 191 -4.70 -14.53 -17.48
N THR A 192 -5.21 -13.82 -16.48
CA THR A 192 -6.57 -14.00 -15.93
C THR A 192 -7.42 -12.79 -16.27
N LEU A 193 -8.58 -13.01 -16.89
CA LEU A 193 -9.51 -11.93 -17.25
C LEU A 193 -10.42 -11.54 -16.09
N PHE A 194 -10.64 -10.24 -15.92
CA PHE A 194 -11.65 -9.68 -15.05
C PHE A 194 -12.53 -8.69 -15.83
N ARG A 195 -13.86 -8.82 -15.73
CA ARG A 195 -14.81 -7.95 -16.44
C ARG A 195 -14.82 -6.52 -15.93
N SER A 196 -14.56 -6.38 -14.64
CA SER A 196 -14.60 -5.09 -13.98
C SER A 196 -13.62 -5.02 -12.83
N VAL A 197 -13.32 -3.79 -12.42
CA VAL A 197 -12.56 -3.52 -11.18
C VAL A 197 -13.26 -4.10 -9.96
N LYS A 198 -14.60 -4.19 -9.96
CA LYS A 198 -15.37 -4.79 -8.88
C LYS A 198 -15.05 -6.28 -8.75
N ASP A 199 -15.08 -7.03 -9.85
CA ASP A 199 -14.80 -8.47 -9.84
C ASP A 199 -13.37 -8.74 -9.35
N PHE A 200 -12.43 -7.90 -9.77
CA PHE A 200 -11.05 -7.94 -9.27
C PHE A 200 -10.97 -7.67 -7.76
N ASN A 201 -11.66 -6.62 -7.28
CA ASN A 201 -11.70 -6.29 -5.86
C ASN A 201 -12.30 -7.42 -5.02
N GLU A 202 -13.39 -8.04 -5.48
CA GLU A 202 -14.04 -9.17 -4.80
C GLU A 202 -13.12 -10.39 -4.70
N ALA A 203 -12.36 -10.68 -5.76
CA ALA A 203 -11.44 -11.82 -5.77
C ALA A 203 -10.17 -11.59 -4.93
N PHE A 204 -9.61 -10.37 -4.91
CA PHE A 204 -8.26 -10.14 -4.35
C PHE A 204 -8.19 -9.09 -3.23
N ILE A 205 -8.96 -8.00 -3.32
CA ILE A 205 -8.83 -6.85 -2.40
C ILE A 205 -9.70 -7.03 -1.15
N TYR A 206 -11.00 -7.30 -1.33
CA TYR A 206 -11.94 -7.45 -0.22
C TYR A 206 -11.60 -8.58 0.75
N PRO A 207 -11.15 -9.77 0.31
CA PRO A 207 -10.72 -10.82 1.23
C PRO A 207 -9.57 -10.37 2.14
N LYS A 208 -8.62 -9.58 1.61
CA LYS A 208 -7.50 -9.03 2.38
C LYS A 208 -7.96 -7.92 3.33
N LEU A 209 -8.86 -7.04 2.88
CA LEU A 209 -9.45 -6.01 3.74
C LEU A 209 -10.27 -6.59 4.90
N ALA A 210 -11.06 -7.64 4.63
CA ALA A 210 -11.82 -8.34 5.67
C ALA A 210 -10.87 -9.02 6.68
N SER A 211 -9.78 -9.60 6.21
CA SER A 211 -8.74 -10.16 7.08
C SER A 211 -8.16 -9.08 8.00
N VAL A 212 -7.78 -7.91 7.45
CA VAL A 212 -7.26 -6.77 8.23
C VAL A 212 -8.29 -6.27 9.24
N LYS A 213 -9.53 -6.02 8.83
CA LYS A 213 -10.60 -5.54 9.72
C LYS A 213 -10.98 -6.54 10.82
N SER A 214 -10.95 -7.85 10.51
CA SER A 214 -11.22 -8.88 11.51
C SER A 214 -10.12 -8.93 12.58
N ILE A 215 -8.89 -8.56 12.22
CA ILE A 215 -7.78 -8.42 13.16
C ILE A 215 -7.98 -7.17 14.00
N ASP A 216 -8.29 -6.02 13.38
CA ASP A 216 -8.59 -4.78 14.12
C ASP A 216 -9.76 -4.97 15.10
N ALA A 217 -10.82 -5.68 14.68
CA ALA A 217 -11.96 -6.01 15.54
C ALA A 217 -11.60 -6.99 16.67
N LYS A 218 -10.79 -8.02 16.39
CA LYS A 218 -10.26 -8.93 17.44
C LYS A 218 -9.34 -8.21 18.43
N LEU A 219 -8.64 -7.16 17.99
CA LEU A 219 -7.83 -6.30 18.85
C LEU A 219 -8.68 -5.31 19.66
N SER A 220 -9.91 -5.01 19.22
CA SER A 220 -10.80 -4.03 19.86
C SER A 220 -11.81 -4.65 20.85
N ASP A 221 -12.21 -5.91 20.65
CA ASP A 221 -13.35 -6.54 21.35
C ASP A 221 -12.94 -7.56 22.44
N ILE A 222 -11.65 -7.84 22.60
CA ILE A 222 -11.14 -8.81 23.58
C ILE A 222 -10.47 -8.04 24.71
N GLY A 223 -11.00 -8.18 25.93
CA GLY A 223 -10.39 -7.65 27.15
C GLY A 223 -8.89 -7.98 27.21
N PHE A 224 -8.10 -6.97 27.55
CA PHE A 224 -6.63 -6.93 27.45
C PHE A 224 -5.90 -8.17 28.00
N ASP A 225 -6.50 -8.88 28.95
CA ASP A 225 -5.86 -9.98 29.69
C ASP A 225 -5.83 -11.34 28.98
N GLN A 226 -6.49 -11.50 27.82
CA GLN A 226 -6.60 -12.80 27.12
C GLN A 226 -5.91 -12.87 25.74
N HIS A 227 -5.21 -11.81 25.33
CA HIS A 227 -4.55 -11.76 24.02
C HIS A 227 -3.07 -12.21 24.11
N PRO A 228 -2.49 -12.88 23.07
CA PRO A 228 -1.11 -13.33 23.06
C PRO A 228 -0.08 -12.20 23.26
N LEU A 229 -0.38 -11.01 22.74
CA LEU A 229 0.50 -9.85 22.83
C LEU A 229 0.64 -9.29 24.27
N PRO A 230 -0.45 -8.94 25.01
CA PRO A 230 -0.36 -8.59 26.43
C PRO A 230 0.32 -9.65 27.29
N LEU A 231 0.02 -10.94 27.07
CA LEU A 231 0.69 -12.03 27.78
C LEU A 231 2.20 -12.08 27.44
N TRP A 232 2.55 -11.91 26.17
CA TRP A 232 3.93 -11.83 25.75
C TRP A 232 4.63 -10.61 26.36
N LEU A 233 3.98 -9.44 26.38
CA LEU A 233 4.53 -8.22 26.98
C LEU A 233 4.79 -8.44 28.47
N HIS A 234 3.84 -9.03 29.20
CA HIS A 234 4.02 -9.37 30.61
C HIS A 234 5.26 -10.27 30.83
N ASN A 235 5.45 -11.27 29.98
CA ASN A 235 6.51 -12.25 30.13
C ASN A 235 7.88 -11.81 29.59
N ASN A 236 7.93 -10.92 28.59
CA ASN A 236 9.15 -10.65 27.82
C ASN A 236 9.60 -9.19 27.83
N LEU A 237 8.75 -8.23 28.25
CA LEU A 237 9.06 -6.80 28.15
C LEU A 237 10.27 -6.39 29.00
N ALA A 238 10.44 -6.95 30.20
CA ALA A 238 11.61 -6.69 31.05
C ALA A 238 12.92 -7.06 30.33
N THR A 239 12.94 -8.23 29.70
CA THR A 239 14.07 -8.73 28.92
C THR A 239 14.28 -7.91 27.65
N ALA A 240 13.20 -7.54 26.97
CA ALA A 240 13.23 -6.72 25.75
C ALA A 240 13.85 -5.34 26.02
N LEU A 241 13.38 -4.65 27.07
CA LEU A 241 13.89 -3.33 27.46
C LEU A 241 15.34 -3.39 27.97
N THR A 242 15.74 -4.49 28.64
CA THR A 242 17.13 -4.66 29.10
C THR A 242 18.10 -4.93 27.94
N LYS A 243 17.62 -5.57 26.87
CA LYS A 243 18.42 -5.89 25.68
C LYS A 243 18.45 -4.76 24.64
N SER A 244 17.61 -3.73 24.76
CA SER A 244 17.62 -2.63 23.79
C SER A 244 18.97 -1.91 23.85
N THR A 245 19.52 -1.63 22.67
CA THR A 245 20.95 -1.29 22.46
C THR A 245 21.35 0.09 22.98
N LYS A 246 20.44 0.85 23.60
CA LYS A 246 20.65 2.25 23.97
C LYS A 246 20.72 2.47 25.48
N LYS A 247 21.68 1.84 26.16
CA LYS A 247 21.93 2.02 27.61
C LYS A 247 21.98 3.49 28.04
N GLN A 248 22.63 4.34 27.25
CA GLN A 248 22.78 5.77 27.53
C GLN A 248 21.46 6.53 27.46
N VAL A 249 20.58 6.12 26.53
CA VAL A 249 19.25 6.69 26.35
C VAL A 249 18.33 6.28 27.50
N ILE A 250 18.41 5.03 27.97
CA ILE A 250 17.68 4.58 29.17
C ILE A 250 18.13 5.38 30.40
N LEU A 251 19.44 5.60 30.59
CA LEU A 251 19.94 6.38 31.73
C LEU A 251 19.42 7.83 31.70
N GLU A 252 19.45 8.46 30.54
CA GLU A 252 18.95 9.82 30.33
C GLU A 252 17.45 9.92 30.60
N TYR A 253 16.66 9.01 30.02
CA TYR A 253 15.22 8.98 30.27
C TYR A 253 14.93 8.74 31.73
N LEU A 254 15.59 7.79 32.41
CA LEU A 254 15.36 7.49 33.83
C LEU A 254 15.88 8.56 34.80
N GLY A 255 16.51 9.64 34.30
CA GLY A 255 17.13 10.67 35.14
C GLY A 255 18.30 10.16 35.98
N LEU A 256 18.93 9.07 35.53
CA LEU A 256 20.04 8.42 36.23
C LEU A 256 21.39 9.01 35.81
N PRO A 257 22.38 9.08 36.72
CA PRO A 257 23.73 9.48 36.37
C PRO A 257 24.32 8.64 35.22
N ILE A 258 24.86 9.30 34.20
CA ILE A 258 25.41 8.67 32.99
C ILE A 258 26.57 7.69 33.31
N ASN A 259 27.28 7.91 34.42
CA ASN A 259 28.49 7.16 34.79
C ASN A 259 28.21 5.95 35.71
N ILE A 260 26.99 5.39 35.68
CA ILE A 260 26.65 4.19 36.46
C ILE A 260 27.07 2.92 35.71
N ASN A 261 27.68 1.97 36.43
CA ASN A 261 28.15 0.71 35.88
C ASN A 261 27.09 -0.07 35.12
N SER A 262 25.91 -0.32 35.70
CA SER A 262 24.81 -0.97 34.96
C SER A 262 23.43 -0.66 35.51
N VAL A 263 22.45 -0.64 34.60
CA VAL A 263 21.03 -0.60 34.92
C VAL A 263 20.38 -1.77 34.19
N SER A 264 19.61 -2.57 34.91
CA SER A 264 18.82 -3.67 34.35
C SER A 264 17.38 -3.56 34.80
N ILE A 265 16.44 -3.89 33.92
CA ILE A 265 15.01 -3.87 34.26
C ILE A 265 14.65 -5.24 34.80
N SER A 266 14.43 -5.28 36.10
CA SER A 266 14.19 -6.53 36.85
C SER A 266 12.74 -6.99 36.75
N LYS A 267 11.80 -6.05 36.59
CA LYS A 267 10.37 -6.33 36.51
C LYS A 267 9.65 -5.21 35.77
N VAL A 268 8.59 -5.59 35.05
CA VAL A 268 7.61 -4.67 34.50
C VAL A 268 6.26 -4.97 35.16
N ASP A 269 5.66 -3.98 35.79
CA ASP A 269 4.34 -4.04 36.42
C ASP A 269 3.32 -3.33 35.52
N ASN A 270 2.03 -3.70 35.62
CA ASN A 270 0.84 -3.10 34.99
C ASN A 270 1.06 -2.29 33.69
N ILE A 271 0.54 -2.80 32.57
CA ILE A 271 0.47 -2.09 31.30
C ILE A 271 -0.82 -1.28 31.28
N ASN A 272 -0.70 0.05 31.23
CA ASN A 272 -1.81 1.00 31.21
C ASN A 272 -1.80 1.80 29.91
N ASN A 273 -2.94 2.41 29.57
CA ASN A 273 -3.07 3.33 28.42
C ASN A 273 -2.50 2.75 27.11
N PHE A 274 -2.77 1.47 26.85
CA PHE A 274 -2.28 0.81 25.65
C PHE A 274 -3.00 1.30 24.40
N ASN A 275 -2.22 1.74 23.43
CA ASN A 275 -2.70 2.29 22.17
C ASN A 275 -1.97 1.63 21.00
N ILE A 276 -2.72 1.32 19.95
CA ILE A 276 -2.15 0.90 18.67
C ILE A 276 -2.01 2.15 17.79
N ASN A 277 -0.78 2.60 17.59
CA ASN A 277 -0.46 3.79 16.82
C ASN A 277 -0.51 3.52 15.32
N LYS A 278 -0.11 2.31 14.90
CA LYS A 278 -0.07 1.92 13.49
C LYS A 278 -0.18 0.40 13.36
N SER A 279 -0.91 -0.05 12.34
CA SER A 279 -0.92 -1.44 11.89
C SER A 279 -0.68 -1.50 10.38
N ALA A 280 0.09 -2.49 9.93
CA ALA A 280 0.36 -2.70 8.51
C ALA A 280 0.75 -4.16 8.23
N ILE A 281 0.54 -4.64 7.01
CA ILE A 281 1.11 -5.91 6.55
C ILE A 281 2.43 -5.62 5.82
N LEU A 282 3.50 -6.31 6.21
CA LEU A 282 4.82 -6.17 5.59
C LEU A 282 4.91 -6.91 4.25
N SER A 283 5.91 -6.54 3.45
CA SER A 283 6.24 -7.20 2.18
C SER A 283 6.63 -8.68 2.35
N SER A 284 6.96 -9.14 3.57
CA SER A 284 7.15 -10.56 3.92
C SER A 284 5.84 -11.33 4.12
N GLY A 285 4.70 -10.66 4.27
CA GLY A 285 3.42 -11.28 4.67
C GLY A 285 3.24 -11.37 6.20
N GLU A 286 4.17 -10.81 6.96
CA GLU A 286 4.08 -10.64 8.40
C GLU A 286 3.32 -9.37 8.75
N PHE A 287 2.86 -9.27 9.98
CA PHE A 287 2.07 -8.14 10.44
C PHE A 287 2.90 -7.22 11.30
N PHE A 288 2.98 -5.95 10.94
CA PHE A 288 3.64 -4.91 11.71
C PHE A 288 2.63 -4.17 12.58
N LEU A 289 2.97 -4.01 13.86
CA LEU A 289 2.27 -3.21 14.84
C LEU A 289 3.24 -2.19 15.44
N SER A 290 2.80 -0.95 15.53
CA SER A 290 3.39 0.06 16.41
C SER A 290 2.41 0.35 17.52
N VAL A 291 2.86 0.15 18.76
CA VAL A 291 2.05 0.31 19.97
C VAL A 291 2.75 1.25 20.94
N SER A 292 1.97 1.95 21.76
CA SER A 292 2.47 2.71 22.89
C SER A 292 1.64 2.42 24.13
N PHE A 293 2.29 2.45 25.29
CA PHE A 293 1.63 2.22 26.57
C PHE A 293 2.47 2.79 27.71
N GLU A 294 1.84 2.92 28.88
CA GLU A 294 2.50 3.31 30.11
C GLU A 294 2.69 2.10 31.01
N SER A 295 3.81 2.06 31.73
CA SER A 295 4.09 0.95 32.65
C SER A 295 5.01 1.37 33.78
N ASN A 296 4.94 0.65 34.89
CA ASN A 296 5.87 0.83 36.00
C ASN A 296 6.99 -0.19 35.87
N ILE A 297 8.23 0.27 35.69
CA ILE A 297 9.39 -0.60 35.60
C ILE A 297 10.19 -0.54 36.90
N LYS A 298 10.57 -1.72 37.42
CA LYS A 298 11.49 -1.83 38.54
C LYS A 298 12.89 -2.10 38.03
N SER A 299 13.78 -1.14 38.21
CA SER A 299 15.15 -1.21 37.75
C SER A 299 16.09 -1.55 38.91
N ARG A 300 17.07 -2.40 38.62
CA ARG A 300 18.23 -2.64 39.46
C ARG A 300 19.39 -1.82 38.92
N ILE A 301 19.97 -1.03 39.80
CA ILE A 301 21.03 -0.08 39.49
C ILE A 301 22.26 -0.54 40.26
N ASP A 302 23.27 -1.03 39.55
CA ASP A 302 24.51 -1.49 40.15
C ASP A 302 25.56 -0.38 40.00
N ILE A 303 26.14 0.02 41.13
CA ILE A 303 27.15 1.07 41.23
C ILE A 303 28.40 0.42 41.84
N ASN A 304 29.53 0.51 41.15
CA ASN A 304 30.80 0.01 41.68
C ASN A 304 31.58 1.13 42.41
N SER A 305 32.63 0.76 43.12
CA SER A 305 33.49 1.71 43.84
C SER A 305 34.16 2.74 42.92
N ILE A 306 34.49 2.39 41.68
CA ILE A 306 35.10 3.27 40.68
C ILE A 306 34.11 4.37 40.28
N ASP A 307 32.87 4.01 39.93
CA ASP A 307 31.79 4.95 39.58
C ASP A 307 31.57 5.97 40.71
N TYR A 308 31.54 5.46 41.95
CA TYR A 308 31.30 6.25 43.15
C TYR A 308 32.45 7.21 43.47
N HIS A 309 33.70 6.78 43.35
CA HIS A 309 34.86 7.63 43.65
C HIS A 309 35.17 8.64 42.53
N ASN A 310 34.85 8.32 41.29
CA ASN A 310 35.22 9.16 40.16
C ASN A 310 34.14 10.19 39.77
N HIS A 311 32.89 10.03 40.22
CA HIS A 311 31.79 10.89 39.75
C HIS A 311 30.92 11.45 40.88
N ASP A 312 30.88 12.78 41.01
CA ASP A 312 30.03 13.49 41.98
C ASP A 312 28.53 13.24 41.77
N SER A 313 28.09 13.09 40.53
CA SER A 313 26.69 12.80 40.21
C SER A 313 26.24 11.45 40.75
N VAL A 314 27.13 10.45 40.76
CA VAL A 314 26.87 9.12 41.33
C VAL A 314 26.80 9.19 42.86
N ARG A 315 27.69 9.97 43.50
CA ARG A 315 27.67 10.19 44.95
C ARG A 315 26.40 10.88 45.41
N SER A 316 26.04 11.97 44.74
CA SER A 316 24.82 12.74 45.02
C SER A 316 23.57 11.91 44.85
N TYR A 317 23.51 11.07 43.82
CA TYR A 317 22.40 10.17 43.57
C TYR A 317 22.29 9.04 44.61
N LEU A 318 23.43 8.48 45.05
CA LEU A 318 23.43 7.40 46.03
C LEU A 318 23.10 7.90 47.45
N GLY A 319 23.53 9.13 47.79
CA GLY A 319 23.21 9.78 49.07
C GLY A 319 23.84 9.14 50.31
N ARG A 320 24.68 8.12 50.14
CA ARG A 320 25.40 7.40 51.21
C ARG A 320 26.78 6.94 50.74
N LYS A 321 27.65 6.57 51.68
CA LYS A 321 28.92 5.90 51.37
C LYS A 321 28.70 4.46 50.95
N ILE A 322 29.59 3.95 50.10
CA ILE A 322 29.63 2.52 49.75
C ILE A 322 30.56 1.83 50.73
N ASP A 323 30.05 0.83 51.45
CA ASP A 323 30.84 -0.08 52.27
C ASP A 323 31.13 -1.36 51.44
N GLY A 324 32.14 -1.30 50.56
CA GLY A 324 32.56 -2.44 49.74
C GLY A 324 32.86 -2.11 48.26
N LEU A 325 33.05 -3.14 47.44
CA LEU A 325 33.42 -2.99 46.02
C LEU A 325 32.23 -2.62 45.12
N PHE A 326 31.00 -2.96 45.53
CA PHE A 326 29.77 -2.76 44.75
C PHE A 326 28.59 -2.46 45.69
N CYS A 327 27.62 -1.69 45.19
CA CYS A 327 26.32 -1.53 45.81
C CYS A 327 25.21 -1.65 44.76
N HIS A 328 24.03 -2.08 45.18
CA HIS A 328 22.85 -2.15 44.33
C HIS A 328 21.71 -1.31 44.93
N LYS A 329 21.01 -0.57 44.07
CA LYS A 329 19.81 0.20 44.42
C LYS A 329 18.66 -0.28 43.54
N TYR A 330 17.47 -0.39 44.12
CA TYR A 330 16.25 -0.67 43.35
C TYR A 330 15.40 0.60 43.31
N GLU A 331 15.00 1.00 42.12
CA GLU A 331 14.09 2.11 41.91
C GLU A 331 12.96 1.70 40.97
N THR A 332 11.81 2.35 41.15
CA THR A 332 10.63 2.14 40.32
C THR A 332 10.36 3.41 39.54
N PHE A 333 10.21 3.29 38.22
CA PHE A 333 9.95 4.40 37.32
C PHE A 333 8.63 4.16 36.60
N SER A 334 7.79 5.19 36.52
CA SER A 334 6.64 5.20 35.61
C SER A 334 7.12 5.71 34.26
N VAL A 335 7.02 4.88 33.22
CA VAL A 335 7.58 5.16 31.89
C VAL A 335 6.52 5.01 30.80
N ALA A 336 6.61 5.86 29.78
CA ALA A 336 5.93 5.68 28.53
C ALA A 336 6.85 4.89 27.58
N ILE A 337 6.31 3.83 26.98
CA ILE A 337 7.04 2.90 26.12
C ILE A 337 6.41 2.94 24.73
N SER A 338 7.26 2.97 23.72
CA SER A 338 6.89 2.74 22.32
C SER A 338 7.52 1.44 21.85
N MET A 339 6.73 0.61 21.18
CA MET A 339 7.18 -0.69 20.70
C MET A 339 6.72 -0.92 19.26
N SER A 340 7.64 -1.42 18.44
CA SER A 340 7.37 -1.93 17.11
C SER A 340 7.47 -3.45 17.14
N ILE A 341 6.44 -4.14 16.64
CA ILE A 341 6.30 -5.59 16.75
C ILE A 341 5.98 -6.14 15.36
N VAL A 342 6.65 -7.21 14.97
CA VAL A 342 6.34 -7.99 13.78
C VAL A 342 5.80 -9.36 14.20
N LEU A 343 4.56 -9.65 13.83
CA LEU A 343 3.87 -10.91 14.12
C LEU A 343 3.83 -11.81 12.89
N VAL A 344 3.96 -13.12 13.12
CA VAL A 344 3.69 -14.14 12.10
C VAL A 344 2.18 -14.28 11.94
N THR A 345 1.69 -14.16 10.70
CA THR A 345 0.26 -14.10 10.37
C THR A 345 -0.50 -15.40 10.63
N THR A 346 0.18 -16.54 10.74
CA THR A 346 -0.44 -17.86 10.91
C THR A 346 -0.58 -18.30 12.37
N SER A 347 0.31 -17.85 13.26
CA SER A 347 0.33 -18.29 14.67
C SER A 347 0.14 -17.17 15.69
N SER A 348 0.14 -15.90 15.26
CA SER A 348 0.19 -14.74 16.16
C SER A 348 1.46 -14.69 17.04
N ASP A 349 2.47 -15.49 16.72
CA ASP A 349 3.77 -15.44 17.40
C ASP A 349 4.53 -14.17 17.01
N ILE A 350 5.31 -13.64 17.95
CA ILE A 350 6.18 -12.49 17.70
C ILE A 350 7.44 -12.97 16.98
N HIS A 351 7.58 -12.56 15.72
CA HIS A 351 8.76 -12.85 14.92
C HIS A 351 9.94 -11.93 15.26
N SER A 352 9.68 -10.63 15.37
CA SER A 352 10.69 -9.66 15.80
C SER A 352 10.03 -8.48 16.50
N TYR A 353 10.83 -7.76 17.29
CA TYR A 353 10.38 -6.57 18.00
C TYR A 353 11.51 -5.58 18.21
N ASP A 354 11.15 -4.31 18.35
CA ASP A 354 12.01 -3.23 18.79
C ASP A 354 11.26 -2.40 19.84
N VAL A 355 11.95 -2.01 20.91
CA VAL A 355 11.32 -1.35 22.06
C VAL A 355 12.18 -0.20 22.56
N ASP A 356 11.55 0.95 22.76
CA ASP A 356 12.18 2.15 23.27
C ASP A 356 11.32 2.76 24.40
N ILE A 357 12.00 3.29 25.42
CA ILE A 357 11.39 4.20 26.40
C ILE A 357 11.36 5.58 25.76
N ILE A 358 10.21 6.24 25.76
CA ILE A 358 10.01 7.54 25.11
C ILE A 358 9.85 8.68 26.11
N ASP A 359 9.43 8.43 27.34
CA ASP A 359 9.32 9.44 28.40
C ASP A 359 9.24 8.83 29.82
N ILE A 360 9.51 9.63 30.86
CA ILE A 360 9.07 9.36 32.24
C ILE A 360 7.71 10.02 32.44
N VAL A 361 6.75 9.22 32.89
CA VAL A 361 5.48 9.74 33.40
C VAL A 361 5.74 10.32 34.79
N LYS A 362 5.95 11.64 34.89
CA LYS A 362 6.06 12.31 36.19
C LYS A 362 4.73 12.17 36.91
N LYS A 363 4.71 11.43 38.02
CA LYS A 363 3.62 11.54 38.99
C LYS A 363 3.69 12.94 39.58
N GLY A 364 2.65 13.73 39.30
CA GLY A 364 2.42 15.02 39.97
C GLY A 364 2.23 14.86 41.47
#